data_AF-A0A812N051-F1
#
_entry.id   AF-A0A812N051-F1
#
_cell.length_a   1.000
_cell.length_b   1.000
_cell.length_c   1.000
_cell.angle_alpha   90.00
_cell.angle_beta   90.00
_cell.angle_gamma   90.00
#
_symmetry.space_group_name_H-M   'P 1'
#
loop_
_entity.id
_entity.type
_entity.pdbx_description
1 polymer ?
#
loop_
_entity_poly.entity_id
_entity_poly.type
_entity_poly.pdbx_seq_one_letter_code
_entity_poly.pdbx_strand_id
1 'polypeptide(L)'
;AEASSAHQLLHDGDTSNPSSSASQTESSESQHNDGKKARRVVAWGKDHVKKFYAELKAVAKHTSPTNRTAWDATAKKVEELAHFLESKDQLESEADEEDEADDSEDENLGEGMWSVGSEHHATGQCRPCHYVFAKSGCTNGAACTFCHFQHPKRFRPRPCRSKRYKCKRLASVLDKVFDNDPDSFQSLVEELSSQGGYLNTVVKSKVRSLQQRTQGPQPLSPPRRALQPGLVSL
;
A
#
# COMPACT_ATOMS: atom_id res chain seq x y z
N ALA A 1 20.42 31.46 68.30
CA ALA A 1 20.96 31.32 66.93
C ALA A 1 22.43 30.95 67.10
N GLU A 2 22.71 29.65 67.10
CA GLU A 2 23.96 29.09 67.59
C GLU A 2 24.98 28.88 66.46
N ALA A 3 26.17 29.41 66.76
CA ALA A 3 27.53 28.97 66.46
C ALA A 3 27.87 28.21 65.16
N SER A 4 28.74 28.86 64.40
CA SER A 4 29.71 28.30 63.44
C SER A 4 31.03 28.01 64.17
N SER A 5 31.71 26.89 63.93
CA SER A 5 33.18 26.81 63.80
C SER A 5 33.67 25.38 63.51
N ALA A 6 34.66 25.29 62.62
CA ALA A 6 35.33 24.09 62.13
C ALA A 6 36.36 23.50 63.13
N HIS A 7 36.70 22.21 62.99
CA HIS A 7 38.09 21.76 63.05
C HIS A 7 38.33 20.34 62.48
N GLN A 8 39.48 20.21 61.82
CA GLN A 8 40.17 19.06 61.23
C GLN A 8 40.47 17.93 62.25
N LEU A 9 40.66 16.69 61.76
CA LEU A 9 41.91 15.89 61.98
C LEU A 9 41.92 14.56 61.19
N LEU A 10 43.12 14.21 60.77
CA LEU A 10 43.56 13.08 59.94
C LEU A 10 43.82 11.83 60.80
N HIS A 11 43.81 10.63 60.20
CA HIS A 11 44.99 9.75 60.05
C HIS A 11 44.66 8.28 59.70
N ASP A 12 45.64 7.71 58.99
CA ASP A 12 45.72 6.49 58.21
C ASP A 12 45.81 5.18 59.01
N GLY A 13 45.57 4.04 58.35
CA GLY A 13 45.80 2.71 58.91
C GLY A 13 45.54 1.55 57.94
N ASP A 14 46.56 1.24 57.14
CA ASP A 14 46.79 0.03 56.35
C ASP A 14 46.54 -1.27 57.14
N THR A 15 45.83 -2.25 56.54
CA THR A 15 46.16 -3.68 56.66
C THR A 15 45.58 -4.49 55.49
N SER A 16 46.47 -4.98 54.62
CA SER A 16 46.59 -6.40 54.21
C SER A 16 45.46 -7.08 53.41
N ASN A 17 45.77 -7.27 52.13
CA ASN A 17 45.31 -8.35 51.22
C ASN A 17 45.49 -9.76 51.84
N PRO A 18 44.78 -10.84 51.42
CA PRO A 18 44.95 -11.38 50.06
C PRO A 18 43.73 -12.07 49.38
N SER A 19 43.80 -12.07 48.04
CA SER A 19 43.48 -13.14 47.09
C SER A 19 42.16 -13.90 47.19
N SER A 20 41.30 -13.75 46.17
CA SER A 20 40.83 -14.87 45.34
C SER A 20 40.11 -14.41 44.07
N SER A 21 40.78 -14.71 42.96
CA SER A 21 40.33 -15.00 41.60
C SER A 21 38.83 -15.10 41.31
N ALA A 22 38.35 -14.30 40.34
CA ALA A 22 37.48 -14.72 39.24
C ALA A 22 37.23 -13.50 38.32
N SER A 23 37.85 -13.44 37.14
CA SER A 23 37.30 -13.92 35.87
C SER A 23 36.41 -12.90 35.15
N GLN A 24 37.06 -12.17 34.24
CA GLN A 24 36.67 -11.98 32.84
C GLN A 24 35.47 -11.06 32.49
N THR A 25 35.87 -9.98 31.80
CA THR A 25 35.27 -9.35 30.61
C THR A 25 33.99 -8.54 30.77
N GLU A 26 34.18 -7.22 30.94
CA GLU A 26 33.22 -6.20 30.54
C GLU A 26 33.93 -5.14 29.69
N SER A 27 33.15 -4.47 28.83
CA SER A 27 33.51 -3.41 27.88
C SER A 27 33.84 -3.91 26.47
N SER A 28 33.25 -3.40 25.39
CA SER A 28 32.29 -2.30 25.22
C SER A 28 32.08 -2.18 23.72
N GLU A 29 30.86 -2.33 23.20
CA GLU A 29 30.56 -1.85 21.86
C GLU A 29 29.19 -1.19 21.80
N SER A 30 29.24 0.03 21.31
CA SER A 30 28.29 1.12 21.45
C SER A 30 27.01 0.90 20.62
N GLN A 31 25.87 0.88 21.31
CA GLN A 31 24.56 0.97 20.67
C GLN A 31 24.30 2.41 20.20
N HIS A 32 24.28 2.61 18.88
CA HIS A 32 23.66 3.78 18.27
C HIS A 32 22.13 3.61 18.37
N ASN A 33 21.48 4.49 19.13
CA ASN A 33 20.03 4.56 19.24
C ASN A 33 19.49 5.47 18.12
N ASP A 34 19.02 4.87 17.03
CA ASP A 34 18.14 5.56 16.06
C ASP A 34 16.69 5.17 16.33
N GLY A 35 16.04 5.99 17.16
CA GLY A 35 14.66 5.85 17.57
C GLY A 35 13.67 6.11 16.44
N LYS A 36 13.31 5.07 15.68
CA LYS A 36 12.05 5.04 14.92
C LYS A 36 10.94 4.44 15.78
N LYS A 37 10.22 5.29 16.51
CA LYS A 37 8.94 4.93 17.16
C LYS A 37 7.86 4.69 16.08
N ALA A 38 7.91 3.53 15.43
CA ALA A 38 6.78 3.02 14.68
C ALA A 38 5.72 2.51 15.67
N ARG A 39 4.53 3.12 15.63
CA ARG A 39 3.35 2.67 16.37
C ARG A 39 3.03 1.23 15.97
N ARG A 40 3.35 0.27 16.84
CA ARG A 40 3.00 -1.15 16.73
C ARG A 40 1.47 -1.31 16.81
N VAL A 41 0.78 -1.19 15.68
CA VAL A 41 -0.44 -2.00 15.50
C VAL A 41 0.06 -3.43 15.37
N VAL A 42 -0.14 -4.22 16.41
CA VAL A 42 0.39 -5.58 16.50
C VAL A 42 -0.28 -6.38 15.39
N ALA A 43 0.42 -6.54 14.25
CA ALA A 43 0.07 -7.51 13.24
C ALA A 43 0.40 -8.87 13.85
N TRP A 44 -0.58 -9.52 14.48
CA TRP A 44 -0.40 -10.88 14.93
C TRP A 44 -0.35 -11.75 13.68
N GLY A 45 0.87 -12.17 13.31
CA GLY A 45 1.05 -13.20 12.29
C GLY A 45 0.27 -14.46 12.67
N LYS A 46 -0.10 -15.28 11.67
CA LYS A 46 -0.87 -16.53 11.86
C LYS A 46 -0.27 -17.40 13.00
N ASP A 47 1.06 -17.39 13.13
CA ASP A 47 1.79 -18.14 14.17
C ASP A 47 1.63 -17.57 15.58
N HIS A 48 1.52 -16.24 15.73
CA HIS A 48 1.24 -15.62 17.02
C HIS A 48 -0.17 -15.92 17.51
N VAL A 49 -1.16 -15.92 16.61
CA VAL A 49 -2.53 -16.30 16.94
C VAL A 49 -2.59 -17.78 17.35
N LYS A 50 -1.91 -18.67 16.61
CA LYS A 50 -1.81 -20.10 16.95
C LYS A 50 -1.13 -20.33 18.30
N LYS A 51 -0.01 -19.66 18.57
CA LYS A 51 0.74 -19.78 19.83
C LYS A 51 -0.06 -19.28 21.03
N PHE A 52 -0.68 -18.12 20.93
CA PHE A 52 -1.54 -17.58 21.99
C PHE A 52 -2.75 -18.46 22.27
N TYR A 53 -3.34 -19.04 21.23
CA TYR A 53 -4.45 -19.97 21.39
C TYR A 53 -4.01 -21.29 22.08
N ALA A 54 -2.81 -21.78 21.78
CA ALA A 54 -2.22 -22.91 22.49
C ALA A 54 -1.93 -22.61 23.97
N GLU A 55 -1.44 -21.40 24.28
CA GLU A 55 -1.23 -20.93 25.65
C GLU A 55 -2.56 -20.81 26.42
N LEU A 56 -3.60 -20.24 25.82
CA LEU A 56 -4.95 -20.20 26.41
C LEU A 56 -5.52 -21.61 26.68
N LYS A 57 -5.33 -22.54 25.74
CA LYS A 57 -5.76 -23.94 25.89
C LYS A 57 -5.01 -24.67 27.01
N ALA A 58 -3.75 -24.31 27.28
CA ALA A 58 -2.98 -24.84 28.39
C ALA A 58 -3.50 -24.30 29.75
N VAL A 59 -3.81 -23.00 29.82
CA VAL A 59 -4.38 -22.37 31.03
C VAL A 59 -5.77 -22.94 31.36
N ALA A 60 -6.61 -23.17 30.34
CA ALA A 60 -7.97 -23.71 30.53
C ALA A 60 -7.99 -25.09 31.21
N LYS A 61 -6.96 -25.93 31.02
CA LYS A 61 -6.84 -27.27 31.66
C LYS A 61 -6.80 -27.22 33.19
N HIS A 62 -6.37 -26.09 33.75
CA HIS A 62 -6.24 -25.89 35.19
C HIS A 62 -7.40 -25.09 35.81
N THR A 63 -8.41 -24.75 35.02
CA THR A 63 -9.59 -23.99 35.49
C THR A 63 -10.75 -24.93 35.87
N SER A 64 -11.50 -24.54 36.90
CA SER A 64 -12.56 -25.35 37.53
C SER A 64 -13.62 -25.84 36.52
N PRO A 65 -14.15 -27.08 36.64
CA PRO A 65 -15.09 -27.68 35.69
C PRO A 65 -16.36 -26.87 35.39
N THR A 66 -16.78 -25.98 36.31
CA THR A 66 -17.99 -25.16 36.16
C THR A 66 -17.88 -24.08 35.09
N ASN A 67 -16.67 -23.68 34.69
CA ASN A 67 -16.43 -22.78 33.55
C ASN A 67 -16.08 -23.53 32.26
N ARG A 68 -15.84 -24.84 32.30
CA ARG A 68 -15.25 -25.57 31.17
C ARG A 68 -16.15 -25.59 29.93
N THR A 69 -17.46 -25.74 30.09
CA THR A 69 -18.42 -25.79 28.97
C THR A 69 -18.57 -24.46 28.23
N ALA A 70 -18.46 -23.33 28.93
CA ALA A 70 -18.47 -21.99 28.33
C ALA A 70 -17.19 -21.74 27.52
N TRP A 71 -16.04 -22.17 28.07
CA TRP A 71 -14.75 -22.10 27.41
C TRP A 71 -14.65 -23.03 26.20
N ASP A 72 -15.21 -24.25 26.29
CA ASP A 72 -15.28 -25.21 25.19
C ASP A 72 -16.15 -24.69 24.03
N ALA A 73 -17.26 -24.03 24.33
CA ALA A 73 -18.12 -23.41 23.32
C ALA A 73 -17.45 -22.21 22.62
N THR A 74 -16.72 -21.37 23.35
CA THR A 74 -15.92 -20.29 22.74
C THR A 74 -14.75 -20.84 21.94
N ALA A 75 -14.10 -21.90 22.41
CA ALA A 75 -12.99 -22.53 21.71
C ALA A 75 -13.44 -23.14 20.38
N LYS A 76 -14.59 -23.82 20.38
CA LYS A 76 -15.20 -24.34 19.16
C LYS A 76 -15.51 -23.25 18.14
N LYS A 77 -16.03 -22.10 18.59
CA LYS A 77 -16.29 -20.94 17.71
C LYS A 77 -15.02 -20.34 17.11
N VAL A 78 -13.92 -20.32 17.87
CA VAL A 78 -12.62 -19.84 17.36
C VAL A 78 -12.00 -20.84 16.38
N GLU A 79 -12.11 -22.15 16.64
CA GLU A 79 -11.68 -23.19 15.71
C GLU A 79 -12.51 -23.18 14.40
N GLU A 80 -13.83 -23.00 14.49
CA GLU A 80 -14.71 -22.82 13.31
C GLU A 80 -14.34 -21.57 12.50
N LEU A 81 -14.05 -20.45 13.17
CA LEU A 81 -13.63 -19.21 12.51
C LEU A 81 -12.24 -19.34 11.87
N ALA A 82 -11.30 -20.02 12.53
CA ALA A 82 -9.97 -20.29 11.99
C ALA A 82 -10.05 -21.16 10.73
N HIS A 83 -10.86 -22.22 10.77
CA HIS A 83 -11.08 -23.09 9.61
C HIS A 83 -11.75 -22.34 8.45
N PHE A 84 -12.73 -21.48 8.73
CA PHE A 84 -13.38 -20.65 7.70
C PHE A 84 -12.41 -19.68 7.01
N LEU A 85 -11.44 -19.13 7.76
CA LEU A 85 -10.42 -18.23 7.21
C LEU A 85 -9.36 -18.99 6.40
N GLU A 86 -8.99 -20.21 6.81
CA GLU A 86 -8.06 -21.07 6.08
C GLU A 86 -8.67 -21.57 4.75
N SER A 87 -9.97 -21.94 4.74
CA SER A 87 -10.68 -22.31 3.51
C SER A 87 -10.90 -21.16 2.53
N LYS A 88 -10.92 -19.91 3.02
CA LYS A 88 -11.05 -18.72 2.16
C LYS A 88 -9.75 -18.36 1.45
N ASP A 89 -8.60 -18.72 2.04
CA ASP A 89 -7.27 -18.51 1.45
C ASP A 89 -7.05 -19.46 0.25
N GLN A 90 -7.51 -20.73 0.36
CA GLN A 90 -7.44 -21.72 -0.74
C GLN A 90 -8.22 -21.28 -1.99
N LEU A 91 -9.40 -20.68 -1.81
CA LEU A 91 -10.20 -20.16 -2.94
C LEU A 91 -9.67 -18.85 -3.53
N GLU A 92 -8.80 -18.11 -2.83
CA GLU A 92 -8.14 -16.92 -3.36
C GLU A 92 -6.82 -17.28 -4.10
N SER A 93 -6.24 -18.48 -3.89
CA SER A 93 -5.01 -18.94 -4.57
C SER A 93 -5.21 -19.68 -5.90
N GLU A 94 -6.41 -20.18 -6.18
CA GLU A 94 -6.72 -20.96 -7.41
C GLU A 94 -7.22 -20.08 -8.58
N ALA A 95 -7.14 -18.75 -8.46
CA ALA A 95 -7.64 -17.80 -9.46
C ALA A 95 -6.55 -17.05 -10.23
N ASP A 96 -5.28 -17.48 -10.13
CA ASP A 96 -4.13 -16.81 -10.75
C ASP A 96 -3.37 -17.68 -11.79
N GLU A 97 -3.90 -18.83 -12.21
CA GLU A 97 -3.38 -19.58 -13.35
C GLU A 97 -4.46 -19.77 -14.42
N GLU A 98 -4.07 -19.56 -15.69
CA GLU A 98 -4.84 -19.63 -16.95
C GLU A 98 -5.22 -18.28 -17.57
N ASP A 99 -4.26 -17.66 -18.27
CA ASP A 99 -4.50 -17.12 -19.63
C ASP A 99 -3.15 -16.96 -20.37
N GLU A 100 -2.58 -18.09 -20.81
CA GLU A 100 -1.52 -18.12 -21.82
C GLU A 100 -2.14 -17.78 -23.17
N ALA A 101 -2.08 -16.52 -23.57
CA ALA A 101 -2.58 -16.06 -24.86
C ALA A 101 -1.46 -16.17 -25.91
N ASP A 102 -1.55 -17.26 -26.68
CA ASP A 102 -1.24 -17.39 -28.11
C ASP A 102 -0.65 -16.13 -28.78
N ASP A 103 0.67 -16.15 -28.96
CA ASP A 103 1.43 -15.19 -29.77
C ASP A 103 1.32 -15.62 -31.25
N SER A 104 0.17 -15.36 -31.86
CA SER A 104 0.08 -15.30 -33.31
C SER A 104 0.45 -13.90 -33.78
N GLU A 105 1.65 -13.79 -34.35
CA GLU A 105 2.17 -12.60 -35.03
C GLU A 105 1.22 -12.21 -36.18
N ASP A 106 0.27 -11.32 -35.91
CA ASP A 106 -0.53 -10.65 -36.94
C ASP A 106 0.35 -9.56 -37.59
N GLU A 107 1.16 -9.99 -38.56
CA GLU A 107 1.83 -9.17 -39.57
C GLU A 107 0.77 -8.50 -40.48
N ASN A 108 -0.07 -7.65 -39.89
CA ASN A 108 -0.91 -6.73 -40.61
C ASN A 108 -0.38 -5.32 -40.35
N LEU A 109 0.45 -4.86 -41.29
CA LEU A 109 0.91 -3.49 -41.45
C LEU A 109 -0.26 -2.57 -41.87
N GLY A 110 -1.36 -2.62 -41.12
CA GLY A 110 -2.42 -1.63 -41.18
C GLY A 110 -1.86 -0.33 -40.65
N GLU A 111 -1.41 0.53 -41.57
CA GLU A 111 -1.04 1.92 -41.31
C GLU A 111 -2.09 2.55 -40.39
N GLY A 112 -1.73 2.69 -39.11
CA GLY A 112 -2.62 3.27 -38.11
C GLY A 112 -2.99 4.68 -38.55
N MET A 113 -4.26 4.92 -38.83
CA MET A 113 -4.73 6.23 -39.28
C MET A 113 -4.43 7.28 -38.20
N TRP A 114 -3.70 8.33 -38.57
CA TRP A 114 -3.29 9.37 -37.61
C TRP A 114 -4.48 9.98 -36.87
N SER A 115 -4.29 10.24 -35.58
CA SER A 115 -5.24 10.95 -34.73
C SER A 115 -4.53 12.05 -33.93
N VAL A 116 -5.29 12.99 -33.38
CA VAL A 116 -4.75 14.04 -32.47
C VAL A 116 -3.94 13.42 -31.32
N GLY A 117 -4.37 12.27 -30.79
CA GLY A 117 -3.65 11.55 -29.74
C GLY A 117 -2.34 10.90 -30.16
N SER A 118 -2.06 10.81 -31.46
CA SER A 118 -0.82 10.26 -32.01
C SER A 118 0.35 11.25 -32.07
N GLU A 119 0.13 12.54 -31.73
CA GLU A 119 1.16 13.60 -31.77
C GLU A 119 2.46 13.22 -31.04
N HIS A 120 2.34 12.52 -29.90
CA HIS A 120 3.47 12.12 -29.06
C HIS A 120 3.80 10.62 -29.21
N HIS A 121 3.47 10.02 -30.36
CA HIS A 121 3.74 8.61 -30.60
C HIS A 121 5.23 8.33 -30.73
N ALA A 122 5.94 9.12 -31.53
CA ALA A 122 7.38 8.97 -31.76
C ALA A 122 8.22 9.07 -30.46
N THR A 123 7.75 9.83 -29.48
CA THR A 123 8.42 9.97 -28.17
C THR A 123 7.97 8.91 -27.14
N GLY A 124 7.02 8.04 -27.49
CA GLY A 124 6.47 7.02 -26.60
C GLY A 124 5.57 7.56 -25.48
N GLN A 125 5.21 8.85 -25.50
CA GLN A 125 4.41 9.51 -24.46
C GLN A 125 2.90 9.52 -24.77
N CYS A 126 2.50 9.02 -25.94
CA CYS A 126 1.11 8.88 -26.31
C CYS A 126 0.34 7.85 -25.47
N ARG A 127 -0.99 7.87 -25.58
CA ARG A 127 -1.89 6.89 -24.91
C ARG A 127 -2.66 6.10 -25.97
N PRO A 128 -2.56 4.77 -26.02
CA PRO A 128 -3.21 3.96 -27.05
C PRO A 128 -4.74 4.09 -27.01
N CYS A 129 -5.36 4.09 -28.19
CA CYS A 129 -6.81 4.04 -28.35
C CYS A 129 -7.29 2.59 -28.17
N HIS A 130 -8.21 2.38 -27.23
CA HIS A 130 -8.79 1.06 -27.01
C HIS A 130 -9.74 0.61 -28.13
N TYR A 131 -10.21 1.54 -28.97
CA TYR A 131 -11.27 1.29 -29.94
C TYR A 131 -10.79 1.23 -31.39
N VAL A 132 -9.58 1.68 -31.71
CA VAL A 132 -9.09 1.77 -33.10
C VAL A 132 -9.05 0.40 -33.77
N PHE A 133 -8.63 -0.65 -33.05
CA PHE A 133 -8.60 -2.03 -33.52
C PHE A 133 -9.85 -2.84 -33.11
N ALA A 134 -10.88 -2.20 -32.56
CA ALA A 134 -12.15 -2.88 -32.29
C ALA A 134 -12.91 -3.12 -33.59
N LYS A 135 -13.83 -4.11 -33.62
CA LYS A 135 -14.65 -4.41 -34.81
C LYS A 135 -15.43 -3.21 -35.35
N SER A 136 -15.85 -2.31 -34.46
CA SER A 136 -16.56 -1.07 -34.81
C SER A 136 -15.64 0.08 -35.25
N GLY A 137 -14.32 -0.06 -35.07
CA GLY A 137 -13.37 1.04 -35.16
C GLY A 137 -13.57 2.11 -34.09
N CYS A 138 -12.66 3.10 -34.09
CA CYS A 138 -12.82 4.28 -33.26
C CYS A 138 -13.79 5.27 -33.92
N THR A 139 -14.89 5.59 -33.24
CA THR A 139 -15.89 6.55 -33.73
C THR A 139 -15.38 7.98 -33.83
N ASN A 140 -14.29 8.32 -33.13
CA ASN A 140 -13.72 9.68 -33.12
C ASN A 140 -12.79 9.96 -34.32
N GLY A 141 -12.42 8.94 -35.10
CA GLY A 141 -11.55 9.09 -36.27
C GLY A 141 -10.27 9.90 -35.98
N ALA A 142 -9.91 10.81 -36.89
CA ALA A 142 -8.74 11.68 -36.74
C ALA A 142 -8.82 12.63 -35.51
N ALA A 143 -10.01 12.95 -35.02
CA ALA A 143 -10.20 13.79 -33.83
C ALA A 143 -9.99 13.05 -32.50
N CYS A 144 -9.72 11.73 -32.53
CA CYS A 144 -9.48 10.95 -31.32
C CYS A 144 -8.27 11.48 -30.55
N THR A 145 -8.45 11.73 -29.25
CA THR A 145 -7.37 12.16 -28.34
C THR A 145 -6.48 10.99 -27.88
N PHE A 146 -6.68 9.80 -28.43
CA PHE A 146 -5.86 8.61 -28.17
C PHE A 146 -5.16 8.17 -29.45
N CYS A 147 -3.95 7.64 -29.29
CA CYS A 147 -3.09 7.20 -30.36
C CYS A 147 -3.71 6.02 -31.11
N HIS A 148 -3.75 6.13 -32.43
CA HIS A 148 -4.28 5.11 -33.34
C HIS A 148 -3.21 4.21 -33.94
N PHE A 149 -1.93 4.48 -33.66
CA PHE A 149 -0.85 3.58 -34.04
C PHE A 149 -0.86 2.28 -33.23
N GLN A 150 -0.23 1.26 -33.78
CA GLN A 150 -0.07 -0.02 -33.11
C GLN A 150 0.78 0.16 -31.84
N HIS A 151 0.36 -0.52 -30.78
CA HIS A 151 1.04 -0.53 -29.50
C HIS A 151 1.10 -1.96 -28.97
N PRO A 152 2.21 -2.36 -28.34
CA PRO A 152 2.28 -3.65 -27.68
C PRO A 152 1.19 -3.71 -26.61
N LYS A 153 0.40 -4.78 -26.61
CA LYS A 153 -0.63 -5.02 -25.59
C LYS A 153 0.07 -5.13 -24.24
N ARG A 154 -0.10 -4.12 -23.39
CA ARG A 154 0.31 -4.22 -21.99
C ARG A 154 -0.72 -5.08 -21.27
N PHE A 155 -0.44 -6.37 -21.14
CA PHE A 155 -1.27 -7.25 -20.34
C PHE A 155 -1.22 -6.80 -18.88
N ARG A 156 -2.30 -6.15 -18.43
CA ARG A 156 -2.54 -5.87 -17.02
C ARG A 156 -3.81 -6.60 -16.66
N PRO A 157 -3.73 -7.75 -15.98
CA PRO A 157 -4.92 -8.52 -15.63
C PRO A 157 -5.84 -7.61 -14.82
N ARG A 158 -7.11 -7.58 -15.24
CA ARG A 158 -8.11 -6.76 -14.57
C ARG A 158 -8.35 -7.38 -13.19
N PRO A 159 -8.17 -6.63 -12.08
CA PRO A 159 -8.38 -7.21 -10.76
C PRO A 159 -9.80 -7.77 -10.58
N CYS A 160 -9.90 -8.89 -9.86
CA CYS A 160 -11.17 -9.54 -9.56
C CYS A 160 -12.16 -8.57 -8.90
N ARG A 161 -13.46 -8.88 -8.99
CA ARG A 161 -14.55 -8.02 -8.49
C ARG A 161 -14.35 -7.67 -7.00
N SER A 162 -14.00 -8.67 -6.18
CA SER A 162 -13.78 -8.51 -4.74
C SER A 162 -12.63 -7.55 -4.44
N LYS A 163 -11.48 -7.68 -5.11
CA LYS A 163 -10.33 -6.78 -4.96
C LYS A 163 -10.70 -5.35 -5.34
N ARG A 164 -11.42 -5.16 -6.45
CA ARG A 164 -11.91 -3.83 -6.85
C ARG A 164 -12.84 -3.20 -5.81
N TYR A 165 -13.75 -3.99 -5.24
CA TYR A 165 -14.66 -3.52 -4.20
C TYR A 165 -13.93 -3.12 -2.92
N LYS A 166 -12.99 -3.96 -2.44
CA LYS A 166 -12.14 -3.67 -1.27
C LYS A 166 -11.38 -2.34 -1.48
N CYS A 167 -10.70 -2.16 -2.61
CA CYS A 167 -9.95 -0.92 -2.89
C CYS A 167 -10.85 0.31 -3.01
N LYS A 168 -12.02 0.19 -3.66
CA LYS A 168 -12.99 1.30 -3.76
C LYS A 168 -13.52 1.72 -2.39
N ARG A 169 -13.81 0.76 -1.50
CA ARG A 169 -14.25 1.05 -0.13
C ARG A 169 -13.17 1.80 0.65
N LEU A 170 -11.92 1.36 0.60
CA LEU A 170 -10.82 2.05 1.26
C LEU A 170 -10.67 3.49 0.74
N ALA A 171 -10.67 3.67 -0.57
CA ALA A 171 -10.57 5.01 -1.18
C ALA A 171 -11.77 5.91 -0.87
N SER A 172 -12.94 5.38 -0.52
CA SER A 172 -14.11 6.19 -0.14
C SER A 172 -13.94 6.91 1.21
N VAL A 173 -13.01 6.48 2.06
CA VAL A 173 -12.69 7.19 3.31
C VAL A 173 -12.17 8.60 3.02
N LEU A 174 -11.45 8.76 1.90
CA LEU A 174 -10.93 10.05 1.45
C LEU A 174 -12.05 11.08 1.22
N ASP A 175 -13.26 10.66 0.81
CA ASP A 175 -14.40 11.58 0.63
C ASP A 175 -14.80 12.29 1.92
N LYS A 176 -14.64 11.61 3.07
CA LYS A 176 -15.11 12.10 4.36
C LYS A 176 -14.11 13.04 5.04
N VAL A 177 -12.82 12.87 4.75
CA VAL A 177 -11.74 13.64 5.39
C VAL A 177 -11.42 14.90 4.59
N PHE A 178 -11.58 14.84 3.27
CA PHE A 178 -11.13 15.87 2.32
C PHE A 178 -11.53 17.30 2.67
N ASP A 179 -12.77 17.54 3.11
CA ASP A 179 -13.26 18.90 3.40
C ASP A 179 -12.98 19.36 4.85
N ASN A 180 -12.63 18.43 5.75
CA ASN A 180 -12.56 18.71 7.20
C ASN A 180 -11.14 19.05 7.68
N ASP A 181 -10.12 18.39 7.12
CA ASP A 181 -8.73 18.55 7.56
C ASP A 181 -7.74 18.19 6.43
N PRO A 182 -7.06 19.19 5.83
CA PRO A 182 -6.10 18.99 4.75
C PRO A 182 -4.90 18.12 5.16
N ASP A 183 -4.41 18.25 6.40
CA ASP A 183 -3.21 17.57 6.87
C ASP A 183 -3.51 16.08 7.14
N SER A 184 -4.66 15.80 7.77
CA SER A 184 -5.17 14.44 7.91
C SER A 184 -5.47 13.80 6.55
N PHE A 185 -5.97 14.57 5.58
CA PHE A 185 -6.20 14.07 4.22
C PHE A 185 -4.90 13.64 3.54
N GLN A 186 -3.87 14.49 3.55
CA GLN A 186 -2.57 14.16 2.94
C GLN A 186 -1.95 12.93 3.58
N SER A 187 -1.96 12.87 4.92
CA SER A 187 -1.44 11.73 5.68
C SER A 187 -2.16 10.42 5.30
N LEU A 188 -3.50 10.46 5.14
CA LEU A 188 -4.29 9.30 4.76
C LEU A 188 -4.06 8.87 3.30
N VAL A 189 -3.86 9.83 2.39
CA VAL A 189 -3.50 9.55 1.00
C VAL A 189 -2.17 8.82 0.94
N GLU A 190 -1.16 9.30 1.67
CA GLU A 190 0.17 8.68 1.72
C GLU A 190 0.09 7.25 2.27
N GLU A 191 -0.61 7.04 3.38
CA GLU A 191 -0.83 5.72 3.99
C GLU A 191 -1.49 4.76 2.98
N LEU A 192 -2.59 5.16 2.33
CA LEU A 192 -3.28 4.30 1.37
C LEU A 192 -2.48 4.07 0.08
N SER A 193 -1.68 5.06 -0.34
CA SER A 193 -0.80 4.92 -1.51
C SER A 193 0.41 4.04 -1.23
N SER A 194 0.92 4.01 0.01
CA SER A 194 2.07 3.18 0.41
C SER A 194 1.80 1.68 0.27
N GLN A 195 0.53 1.26 0.40
CA GLN A 195 0.09 -0.12 0.18
C GLN A 195 0.24 -0.58 -1.29
N GLY A 196 0.48 0.36 -2.22
CA GLY A 196 0.85 0.06 -3.60
C GLY A 196 -0.25 -0.60 -4.45
N GLY A 197 0.18 -1.27 -5.52
CA GLY A 197 -0.67 -2.06 -6.41
C GLY A 197 -1.88 -1.32 -6.99
N TYR A 198 -3.00 -2.05 -7.12
CA TYR A 198 -4.24 -1.49 -7.66
C TYR A 198 -4.82 -0.39 -6.75
N LEU A 199 -4.65 -0.49 -5.43
CA LEU A 199 -5.15 0.51 -4.48
C LEU A 199 -4.55 1.88 -4.76
N ASN A 200 -3.24 1.97 -4.97
CA ASN A 200 -2.58 3.23 -5.30
C ASN A 200 -3.17 3.89 -6.57
N THR A 201 -3.51 3.09 -7.59
CA THR A 201 -4.17 3.59 -8.81
C THR A 201 -5.56 4.18 -8.49
N VAL A 202 -6.34 3.50 -7.64
CA VAL A 202 -7.66 3.96 -7.22
C VAL A 202 -7.56 5.23 -6.37
N VAL A 203 -6.62 5.28 -5.41
CA VAL A 203 -6.36 6.43 -4.54
C VAL A 203 -5.97 7.65 -5.38
N LYS A 204 -4.98 7.52 -6.27
CA LYS A 204 -4.57 8.62 -7.18
C LYS A 204 -5.72 9.10 -8.07
N SER A 205 -6.56 8.19 -8.56
CA SER A 205 -7.75 8.58 -9.32
C SER A 205 -8.75 9.34 -8.46
N LYS A 206 -8.94 8.92 -7.21
CA LYS A 206 -9.87 9.55 -6.27
C LYS A 206 -9.40 10.95 -5.91
N VAL A 207 -8.13 11.13 -5.52
CA VAL A 207 -7.53 12.43 -5.20
C VAL A 207 -7.72 13.42 -6.35
N ARG A 208 -7.41 13.03 -7.59
CA ARG A 208 -7.65 13.88 -8.77
C ARG A 208 -9.12 14.27 -8.93
N SER A 209 -10.04 13.32 -8.74
CA SER A 209 -11.48 13.60 -8.79
C SER A 209 -11.91 14.57 -7.69
N LEU A 210 -11.39 14.46 -6.47
CA LEU A 210 -11.69 15.37 -5.36
C LEU A 210 -11.17 16.79 -5.63
N GLN A 211 -9.94 16.91 -6.12
CA GLN A 211 -9.32 18.19 -6.52
C GLN A 211 -10.06 18.86 -7.67
N GLN A 212 -10.61 18.08 -8.61
CA GLN A 212 -11.47 18.60 -9.68
C GLN A 212 -12.83 19.08 -9.18
N ARG A 213 -13.27 18.73 -7.96
CA ARG A 213 -14.49 19.31 -7.37
C ARG A 213 -14.25 20.68 -6.76
N THR A 214 -13.05 20.93 -6.23
CA THR A 214 -12.69 22.21 -5.61
C THR A 214 -12.34 23.27 -6.63
N GLN A 215 -11.70 22.88 -7.72
CA GLN A 215 -11.58 23.70 -8.92
C GLN A 215 -12.92 23.58 -9.65
N GLY A 216 -13.80 24.59 -9.55
CA GLY A 216 -15.07 24.64 -10.28
C GLY A 216 -14.93 24.33 -11.79
N PRO A 217 -16.04 24.21 -12.55
CA PRO A 217 -16.01 23.74 -13.94
C PRO A 217 -14.89 24.44 -14.71
N GLN A 218 -13.85 23.67 -15.05
CA GLN A 218 -12.69 24.19 -15.74
C GLN A 218 -13.18 24.87 -17.02
N PRO A 219 -12.75 26.12 -17.33
CA PRO A 219 -13.08 26.72 -18.61
C PRO A 219 -12.66 25.74 -19.69
N LEU A 220 -13.61 25.40 -20.58
CA LEU A 220 -13.35 24.58 -21.75
C LEU A 220 -12.06 25.11 -22.37
N SER A 221 -11.02 24.27 -22.42
CA SER A 221 -9.75 24.61 -23.05
C SER A 221 -10.07 25.29 -24.38
N PRO A 222 -9.55 26.51 -24.64
CA PRO A 222 -9.88 27.21 -25.87
C PRO A 222 -9.54 26.28 -27.04
N PRO A 223 -10.37 26.23 -28.10
CA PRO A 223 -10.04 25.45 -29.27
C PRO A 223 -8.63 25.86 -29.69
N ARG A 224 -7.70 24.90 -29.72
CA ARG A 224 -6.33 25.16 -30.15
C ARG A 224 -6.43 25.86 -31.51
N ARG A 225 -5.93 27.10 -31.56
CA ARG A 225 -5.94 27.96 -32.75
C ARG A 225 -5.55 27.09 -33.93
N ALA A 226 -6.44 26.99 -34.93
CA ALA A 226 -6.12 26.33 -36.18
C ALA A 226 -4.79 26.91 -36.68
N LEU A 227 -3.78 26.06 -36.78
CA LEU A 227 -2.50 26.43 -37.36
C LEU A 227 -2.80 26.83 -38.80
N GLN A 228 -2.78 28.12 -39.10
CA GLN A 228 -2.95 28.57 -40.47
C GLN A 228 -1.77 28.02 -41.28
N PRO A 229 -2.00 27.33 -42.41
CA PRO A 229 -0.91 26.95 -43.29
C PRO A 229 -0.27 28.23 -43.82
N GLY A 230 0.99 28.43 -43.45
CA GLY A 230 1.80 29.53 -43.90
C GLY A 230 1.92 29.52 -45.42
N LEU A 231 1.59 30.68 -45.98
CA LEU A 231 1.97 31.21 -47.29
C LEU A 231 3.23 30.55 -47.87
N VAL A 232 3.06 29.78 -48.95
CA VAL A 232 4.13 29.51 -49.92
C VAL A 232 4.24 30.76 -50.78
N SER A 233 5.26 31.58 -50.53
CA SER A 233 5.65 32.64 -51.48
C SER A 233 6.34 31.99 -52.68
N LEU A 234 5.83 32.34 -53.86
CA LEU A 234 6.41 32.04 -55.18
C LEU A 234 7.71 32.80 -55.41
#